data_AF-A0A2V5Q530-F1
#
_entry.id   AF-A0A2V5Q530-F1
#
_cell.length_a   1.000
_cell.length_b   1.000
_cell.length_c   1.000
_cell.angle_alpha   90.00
_cell.angle_beta   90.00
_cell.angle_gamma   90.00
#
_symmetry.space_group_name_H-M   'P 1'
#
loop_
_entity.id
_entity.type
_entity.pdbx_description
1 polymer ?
#
loop_
_entity_poly.entity_id
_entity_poly.type
_entity_poly.pdbx_seq_one_letter_code
_entity_poly.pdbx_strand_id
1 'polypeptide(L)'
;MTKRVNFLAGLIVTASTRTRAVSKLIMVGIVLLLLPAAARAEKFVIAWSAVSALNSPFWVMNDAGFWKQEGLDMELVYIATSTTVARATLAGDIVISGSNSQVIVDAGLSGGDLIAMGAVTNVVPFYVMAHPEIK
;
A
#
# COMPACT_ATOMS: atom_id res chain seq x y z
N MET A 1 -44.04 -11.76 60.02
CA MET A 1 -43.93 -10.57 59.13
C MET A 1 -42.58 -10.46 58.39
N THR A 2 -41.66 -11.42 58.55
CA THR A 2 -40.27 -11.36 58.04
C THR A 2 -40.06 -11.87 56.60
N LYS A 3 -40.96 -12.70 56.04
CA LYS A 3 -40.78 -13.29 54.69
C LYS A 3 -41.03 -12.32 53.52
N ARG A 4 -41.85 -11.27 53.70
CA ARG A 4 -42.16 -10.30 52.62
C ARG A 4 -41.05 -9.28 52.37
N VAL A 5 -40.23 -8.97 53.37
CA VAL A 5 -39.11 -8.01 53.26
C VAL A 5 -37.94 -8.60 52.45
N ASN A 6 -37.63 -9.89 52.63
CA ASN A 6 -36.55 -10.56 51.89
C ASN A 6 -36.84 -10.73 50.39
N PHE A 7 -38.13 -10.87 50.01
CA PHE A 7 -38.51 -11.02 48.60
C PHE A 7 -38.33 -9.72 47.80
N LEU A 8 -38.69 -8.58 48.41
CA LEU A 8 -38.48 -7.26 47.80
C LEU A 8 -37.00 -6.87 47.75
N ALA A 9 -36.21 -7.20 48.79
CA ALA A 9 -34.76 -7.00 48.78
C ALA A 9 -34.06 -7.82 47.68
N GLY A 10 -34.45 -9.08 47.48
CA GLY A 10 -33.93 -9.91 46.39
C GLY A 10 -34.24 -9.36 45.00
N LEU A 11 -35.45 -8.84 44.77
CA LEU A 11 -35.85 -8.20 43.51
C LEU A 11 -35.07 -6.91 43.21
N ILE A 12 -34.82 -6.07 44.23
CA ILE A 12 -34.04 -4.83 44.10
C ILE A 12 -32.55 -5.13 43.83
N VAL A 13 -31.97 -6.13 44.52
CA VAL A 13 -30.59 -6.56 44.30
C VAL A 13 -30.42 -7.14 42.89
N THR A 14 -31.35 -7.98 42.44
CA THR A 14 -31.32 -8.58 41.09
C THR A 14 -31.48 -7.53 39.98
N ALA A 15 -32.33 -6.50 40.20
CA ALA A 15 -32.46 -5.36 39.29
C ALA A 15 -31.16 -4.54 39.19
N SER A 16 -30.52 -4.22 40.33
CA SER A 16 -29.26 -3.44 40.36
C SER A 16 -28.08 -4.17 39.70
N THR A 17 -28.09 -5.50 39.72
CA THR A 17 -27.05 -6.34 39.12
C THR A 17 -27.18 -6.37 37.60
N ARG A 18 -28.41 -6.39 37.07
CA ARG A 18 -28.68 -6.25 35.62
C ARG A 18 -28.28 -4.87 35.09
N THR A 19 -28.57 -3.79 35.83
CA THR A 19 -28.17 -2.42 35.43
C THR A 19 -26.65 -2.25 35.41
N ARG A 20 -25.93 -2.84 36.37
CA ARG A 20 -24.46 -2.87 36.39
C ARG A 20 -23.87 -3.71 35.25
N ALA A 21 -24.52 -4.81 34.86
CA ALA A 21 -24.08 -5.62 33.73
C ALA A 21 -24.24 -4.88 32.40
N VAL A 22 -25.38 -4.21 32.18
CA VAL A 22 -25.63 -3.39 30.98
C VAL A 22 -24.66 -2.21 30.91
N SER A 23 -24.42 -1.53 32.04
CA SER A 23 -23.44 -0.44 32.10
C SER A 23 -22.02 -0.89 31.76
N LYS A 24 -21.59 -2.07 32.25
CA LYS A 24 -20.29 -2.66 31.88
C LYS A 24 -20.21 -3.01 30.40
N LEU A 25 -21.28 -3.56 29.81
CA LEU A 25 -21.34 -3.88 28.39
C LEU A 25 -21.25 -2.63 27.50
N ILE A 26 -21.95 -1.56 27.88
CA ILE A 26 -21.86 -0.26 27.20
C ILE A 26 -20.45 0.32 27.32
N MET A 27 -19.84 0.26 28.51
CA MET A 27 -18.48 0.76 28.71
C MET A 27 -17.46 -0.02 27.88
N VAL A 28 -17.59 -1.35 27.78
CA VAL A 28 -16.75 -2.19 26.92
C VAL A 28 -16.97 -1.86 25.44
N GLY A 29 -18.21 -1.65 25.02
CA GLY A 29 -18.54 -1.21 23.65
C GLY A 29 -17.91 0.14 23.29
N ILE A 30 -17.99 1.12 24.21
CA ILE A 30 -17.36 2.44 24.05
C ILE A 30 -15.84 2.32 23.99
N VAL A 31 -15.22 1.51 24.86
CA VAL A 31 -13.78 1.27 24.83
C VAL A 31 -13.35 0.62 23.51
N LEU A 32 -14.10 -0.35 23.00
CA LEU A 32 -13.84 -0.99 21.70
C LEU A 32 -13.97 -0.02 20.52
N LEU A 33 -14.92 0.93 20.59
CA LEU A 33 -15.11 1.97 19.58
C LEU A 33 -14.03 3.06 19.61
N LEU A 34 -13.40 3.27 20.77
CA LEU A 34 -12.34 4.25 20.97
C LEU A 34 -10.93 3.68 20.77
N LEU A 35 -10.80 2.36 20.57
CA LEU A 35 -9.51 1.76 20.22
C LEU A 35 -9.10 2.27 18.83
N PRO A 36 -7.90 2.88 18.69
CA PRO A 36 -7.40 3.22 17.37
C PRO A 36 -7.30 1.93 16.56
N ALA A 37 -7.99 1.88 15.42
CA ALA A 37 -7.75 0.82 14.46
C ALA A 37 -6.26 0.86 14.12
N ALA A 38 -5.54 -0.23 14.37
CA ALA A 38 -4.16 -0.36 13.96
C ALA A 38 -4.14 -0.33 12.42
N ALA A 39 -3.96 0.85 11.85
CA ALA A 39 -3.72 1.02 10.42
C ALA A 39 -2.39 0.32 10.14
N ARG A 40 -2.47 -0.84 9.49
CA ARG A 40 -1.29 -1.52 8.99
C ARG A 40 -0.88 -0.77 7.72
N ALA A 41 0.40 -0.40 7.62
CA ALA A 41 0.93 0.17 6.39
C ALA A 41 0.61 -0.78 5.23
N GLU A 42 -0.11 -0.26 4.23
CA GLU A 42 -0.36 -1.02 3.01
C GLU A 42 0.99 -1.18 2.30
N LYS A 43 1.34 -2.43 2.01
CA LYS A 43 2.59 -2.73 1.33
C LYS A 43 2.42 -2.42 -0.15
N PHE A 44 3.15 -1.42 -0.63
CA PHE A 44 3.08 -0.99 -2.01
C PHE A 44 4.20 -1.63 -2.84
N VAL A 45 3.91 -1.97 -4.09
CA VAL A 45 4.91 -2.57 -4.99
C VAL A 45 5.42 -1.51 -5.96
N ILE A 46 6.75 -1.39 -6.06
CA ILE A 46 7.45 -0.58 -7.04
C ILE A 46 8.27 -1.51 -7.93
N ALA A 47 8.24 -1.27 -9.24
CA ALA A 47 8.95 -2.11 -10.20
C ALA A 47 9.97 -1.35 -11.06
N TRP A 48 11.03 -2.05 -11.45
CA TRP A 48 12.01 -1.60 -12.44
C TRP A 48 12.18 -2.65 -13.55
N SER A 49 12.52 -2.19 -14.76
CA SER A 49 12.40 -3.02 -15.97
C SER A 49 13.69 -3.40 -16.69
N ALA A 50 14.83 -2.79 -16.33
CA ALA A 50 16.11 -3.09 -16.98
C ALA A 50 17.30 -2.96 -16.03
N VAL A 51 18.27 -3.87 -16.17
CA VAL A 51 19.55 -3.80 -15.42
C VAL A 51 20.42 -2.75 -16.10
N SER A 52 20.35 -1.53 -15.59
CA SER A 52 21.19 -0.42 -16.07
C SER A 52 21.41 0.59 -14.96
N ALA A 53 22.48 1.38 -15.07
CA ALA A 53 22.76 2.47 -14.14
C ALA A 53 21.61 3.51 -14.09
N LEU A 54 20.79 3.62 -15.15
CA LEU A 54 19.64 4.52 -15.18
C LEU A 54 18.54 4.12 -14.17
N ASN A 55 18.47 2.84 -13.79
CA ASN A 55 17.53 2.33 -12.80
C ASN A 55 18.13 2.29 -11.38
N SER A 56 19.38 2.73 -11.19
CA SER A 56 20.04 2.74 -9.88
C SER A 56 19.29 3.49 -8.77
N PRO A 57 18.52 4.57 -9.01
CA PRO A 57 17.75 5.19 -7.95
C PRO A 57 16.82 4.23 -7.21
N PHE A 58 16.24 3.24 -7.90
CA PHE A 58 15.36 2.26 -7.26
C PHE A 58 16.08 1.43 -6.19
N TRP A 59 17.29 0.93 -6.50
CA TRP A 59 18.10 0.17 -5.54
C TRP A 59 18.64 1.06 -4.43
N VAL A 60 19.14 2.26 -4.78
CA VAL A 60 19.66 3.21 -3.78
C VAL A 60 18.56 3.59 -2.78
N MET A 61 17.35 3.91 -3.25
CA MET A 61 16.23 4.24 -2.35
C MET A 61 15.83 3.07 -1.45
N ASN A 62 15.88 1.84 -1.97
CA ASN A 62 15.60 0.63 -1.21
C ASN A 62 16.67 0.37 -0.14
N ASP A 63 17.95 0.37 -0.54
CA ASP A 63 19.07 -0.04 0.30
C ASP A 63 19.42 1.02 1.35
N ALA A 64 19.31 2.31 0.99
CA ALA A 64 19.46 3.42 1.95
C ALA A 64 18.25 3.57 2.88
N GLY A 65 17.16 2.83 2.63
CA GLY A 65 15.95 2.87 3.45
C GLY A 65 15.15 4.18 3.33
N PHE A 66 15.26 4.91 2.21
CA PHE A 66 14.55 6.18 2.01
C PHE A 66 13.03 6.00 2.03
N TRP A 67 12.51 4.88 1.52
CA TRP A 67 11.07 4.57 1.64
C TRP A 67 10.60 4.56 3.09
N LYS A 68 11.36 3.92 3.98
CA LYS A 68 11.02 3.80 5.41
C LYS A 68 11.13 5.14 6.13
N GLN A 69 12.07 6.01 5.73
CA GLN A 69 12.22 7.35 6.28
C GLN A 69 10.97 8.22 5.99
N GLU A 70 10.36 8.02 4.83
CA GLU A 70 9.09 8.66 4.44
C GLU A 70 7.83 7.92 4.97
N GLY A 71 8.00 6.91 5.83
CA GLY A 71 6.88 6.14 6.38
C GLY A 71 6.20 5.19 5.38
N LEU A 72 6.86 4.88 4.26
CA LEU A 72 6.35 4.02 3.19
C LEU A 72 6.89 2.59 3.34
N ASP A 73 5.99 1.60 3.31
CA ASP A 73 6.34 0.18 3.24
C ASP A 73 6.30 -0.27 1.77
N MET A 74 7.48 -0.26 1.13
CA MET A 74 7.63 -0.50 -0.31
C MET A 74 8.34 -1.83 -0.58
N GLU A 75 7.83 -2.59 -1.53
CA GLU A 75 8.47 -3.77 -2.12
C GLU A 75 9.07 -3.40 -3.48
N LEU A 76 10.38 -3.55 -3.62
CA LEU A 76 11.04 -3.37 -4.91
C LEU A 76 11.10 -4.70 -5.67
N VAL A 77 10.47 -4.77 -6.85
CA VAL A 77 10.47 -5.94 -7.71
C VAL A 77 11.16 -5.68 -9.05
N TYR A 78 11.89 -6.68 -9.55
CA TYR A 78 12.44 -6.67 -10.90
C TYR A 78 11.50 -7.40 -11.86
N ILE A 79 11.09 -6.73 -12.94
CA ILE A 79 10.31 -7.34 -14.01
C ILE A 79 11.00 -7.02 -15.33
N ALA A 80 11.65 -7.99 -15.95
CA ALA A 80 12.51 -7.82 -17.13
C ALA A 80 11.78 -7.46 -18.45
N THR A 81 10.71 -6.66 -18.38
CA THR A 81 9.94 -6.20 -19.54
C THR A 81 9.06 -5.00 -19.14
N SER A 82 9.32 -3.85 -19.77
CA SER A 82 8.56 -2.61 -19.50
C SER A 82 7.08 -2.75 -19.89
N THR A 83 6.70 -3.61 -20.84
CA THR A 83 5.30 -3.80 -21.24
C THR A 83 4.51 -4.60 -20.20
N THR A 84 5.15 -5.56 -19.51
CA THR A 84 4.51 -6.26 -18.38
C THR A 84 4.41 -5.33 -17.17
N VAL A 85 5.45 -4.53 -16.91
CA VAL A 85 5.43 -3.50 -15.87
C VAL A 85 4.27 -2.52 -16.10
N ALA A 86 4.13 -1.97 -17.30
CA ALA A 86 3.03 -1.06 -17.63
C ALA A 86 1.66 -1.69 -17.44
N ARG A 87 1.47 -2.96 -17.85
CA ARG A 87 0.21 -3.69 -17.64
C ARG A 87 -0.12 -3.91 -16.17
N ALA A 88 0.86 -4.28 -15.36
CA ALA A 88 0.68 -4.45 -13.92
C ALA A 88 0.45 -3.10 -13.21
N THR A 89 1.08 -2.01 -13.67
CA THR A 89 0.77 -0.65 -13.18
C THR A 89 -0.66 -0.25 -13.52
N LEU A 90 -1.12 -0.49 -14.76
CA LEU A 90 -2.51 -0.23 -15.16
C LEU A 90 -3.53 -1.09 -14.40
N ALA A 91 -3.15 -2.32 -14.00
CA ALA A 91 -3.99 -3.20 -13.19
C ALA A 91 -4.05 -2.76 -11.71
N GLY A 92 -3.19 -1.85 -11.26
CA GLY A 92 -3.09 -1.41 -9.87
C GLY A 92 -2.17 -2.28 -9.00
N ASP A 93 -1.53 -3.30 -9.57
CA ASP A 93 -0.61 -4.18 -8.83
C ASP A 93 0.72 -3.47 -8.49
N ILE A 94 1.10 -2.45 -9.27
CA ILE A 94 2.33 -1.68 -9.10
C ILE A 94 1.98 -0.20 -9.03
N VAL A 95 2.33 0.47 -7.93
CA VAL A 95 1.96 1.88 -7.73
C VAL A 95 2.83 2.83 -8.54
N ILE A 96 4.12 2.52 -8.69
CA ILE A 96 5.09 3.33 -9.41
C ILE A 96 6.07 2.40 -10.10
N SER A 97 6.43 2.70 -11.34
CA SER A 97 7.39 1.88 -12.07
C SER A 97 8.30 2.64 -13.01
N GLY A 98 9.51 2.12 -13.17
CA GLY A 98 10.43 2.54 -14.23
C GLY A 98 10.04 1.88 -15.56
N SER A 99 9.52 2.68 -16.49
CA SER A 99 9.14 2.25 -17.84
C SER A 99 9.80 3.11 -18.92
N ASN A 100 10.09 2.51 -20.07
CA ASN A 100 10.55 3.24 -21.24
C ASN A 100 9.45 4.20 -21.74
N SER A 101 9.85 5.38 -22.20
CA SER A 101 8.92 6.41 -22.69
C SER A 101 8.01 5.90 -23.83
N GLN A 102 8.54 5.06 -24.72
CA GLN A 102 7.75 4.46 -25.80
C GLN A 102 6.57 3.64 -25.27
N VAL A 103 6.76 2.88 -24.18
CA VAL A 103 5.68 2.05 -23.61
C VAL A 103 4.54 2.90 -23.06
N ILE A 104 4.84 4.08 -22.51
CA ILE A 104 3.83 5.02 -22.01
C ILE A 104 2.99 5.55 -23.18
N VAL A 105 3.65 5.92 -24.28
CA VAL A 105 2.96 6.36 -25.51
C VAL A 105 2.11 5.24 -26.10
N ASP A 106 2.67 4.04 -26.24
CA ASP A 106 1.96 2.87 -26.79
C ASP A 106 0.74 2.50 -25.94
N ALA A 107 0.85 2.58 -24.61
CA ALA A 107 -0.26 2.36 -23.68
C ALA A 107 -1.38 3.40 -23.88
N GLY A 108 -1.03 4.68 -23.97
CA GLY A 108 -1.99 5.75 -24.23
C GLY A 108 -2.69 5.62 -25.59
N LEU A 109 -1.93 5.27 -26.64
CA LEU A 109 -2.48 4.99 -27.98
C LEU A 109 -3.42 3.78 -27.99
N SER A 110 -3.22 2.83 -27.08
CA SER A 110 -4.08 1.65 -26.90
C SER A 110 -5.28 1.90 -25.98
N GLY A 111 -5.51 3.14 -25.53
CA GLY A 111 -6.61 3.51 -24.65
C GLY A 111 -6.35 3.25 -23.16
N GLY A 112 -5.12 2.95 -22.77
CA GLY A 112 -4.71 2.87 -21.37
C GLY A 112 -4.45 4.25 -20.75
N ASP A 113 -4.52 4.31 -19.42
CA ASP A 113 -4.31 5.55 -18.64
C ASP A 113 -3.03 5.45 -17.80
N LEU A 114 -1.87 5.42 -18.48
CA LEU A 114 -0.57 5.40 -17.83
C LEU A 114 0.04 6.81 -17.82
N ILE A 115 0.32 7.34 -16.64
CA ILE A 115 0.80 8.71 -16.46
C ILE A 115 2.31 8.74 -16.21
N ALA A 116 3.04 9.54 -16.99
CA ALA A 116 4.44 9.84 -16.75
C ALA A 116 4.59 10.90 -15.63
N MET A 117 5.02 10.49 -14.44
CA MET A 117 5.22 11.43 -13.32
C MET A 117 6.56 12.18 -13.36
N GLY A 118 7.55 11.63 -14.05
CA GLY A 118 8.89 12.21 -14.13
C GLY A 118 9.83 11.39 -15.01
N ALA A 119 11.04 11.91 -15.21
CA ALA A 119 12.08 11.25 -16.00
C ALA A 119 13.38 11.16 -15.20
N VAL A 120 14.00 9.98 -15.19
CA VAL A 120 15.35 9.75 -14.61
C VAL A 120 16.47 10.30 -15.50
N THR A 121 16.20 10.47 -16.80
CA THR A 121 17.14 11.04 -17.78
C THR A 121 16.38 11.85 -18.82
N ASN A 122 16.98 12.94 -19.30
CA ASN A 122 16.41 13.74 -20.40
C ASN A 122 16.59 13.11 -21.78
N VAL A 123 17.66 12.33 -21.96
CA VAL A 123 18.00 11.65 -23.22
C VAL A 123 18.47 10.25 -22.90
N VAL A 124 17.89 9.25 -23.56
CA VAL A 124 18.28 7.85 -23.36
C VAL A 124 19.48 7.55 -24.27
N PRO A 125 20.57 6.95 -23.74
CA PRO A 125 21.77 6.65 -24.53
C PRO A 125 21.60 5.35 -25.35
N PHE A 126 20.58 5.29 -26.20
CA PHE A 126 20.40 4.18 -27.13
C PHE A 126 21.14 4.46 -28.43
N TYR A 127 21.90 3.47 -28.89
CA TYR A 127 22.70 3.54 -30.12
C TYR A 127 22.32 2.40 -31.05
N VAL A 128 22.29 2.69 -32.35
CA VAL A 128 22.30 1.64 -33.37
C VAL A 128 23.72 1.11 -33.44
N MET A 129 23.90 -0.17 -33.10
CA MET A 129 25.19 -0.82 -33.17
C MET A 129 25.27 -1.63 -34.45
N ALA A 130 26.36 -1.43 -35.19
CA ALA A 130 26.69 -2.21 -36.36
C ALA A 130 28.14 -2.70 -36.24
N HIS A 131 28.43 -3.77 -36.96
CA HIS A 131 29.77 -4.24 -37.13
C HIS A 131 30.65 -3.16 -37.82
N PRO A 132 31.92 -2.97 -37.42
CA PRO A 132 32.80 -1.95 -38.00
C PRO A 132 32.90 -1.98 -39.53
N GLU A 133 32.70 -3.16 -40.13
CA GLU A 133 32.74 -3.41 -41.56
C GLU A 133 31.48 -2.96 -42.35
N ILE A 134 30.39 -2.60 -41.67
CA ILE A 134 29.15 -2.12 -42.30
C ILE A 134 29.27 -0.60 -42.56
N LYS A 135 29.23 -0.20 -43.83
CA LYS A 135 29.28 1.21 -44.29
C LYS A 135 27.91 1.78 -44.58
#